data_AF-A0A973BK75-F1
#
_entry.id   AF-A0A973BK75-F1
#
_cell.length_a   1.000
_cell.length_b   1.000
_cell.length_c   1.000
_cell.angle_alpha   90.00
_cell.angle_beta   90.00
_cell.angle_gamma   90.00
#
_symmetry.space_group_name_H-M   'P 1'
#
loop_
_entity.id
_entity.type
_entity.pdbx_description
1 polymer ?
#
loop_
_entity_poly.entity_id
_entity_poly.type
_entity_poly.pdbx_seq_one_letter_code
_entity_poly.pdbx_strand_id
1 'polypeptide(L)'
;AEKPDKKGGTQTRVNGPQVELEHSPGQTGYIYGEAMGGGWRSPEPRGKDRSLREHSALMNDDWNQVRILAEGPRIRTWINAQLIADLTDEAAYASHPEGFLGLQIHSHKVDGDEVEWRNIRIRELNTAAK
;
A
#
# COMPACT_ATOMS: atom_id res chain seq x y z
N ALA A 1 11.74 5.42 -21.39
CA ALA A 1 12.42 6.72 -21.46
C ALA A 1 11.71 7.66 -20.49
N GLU A 2 12.42 8.14 -19.47
CA GLU A 2 11.90 9.09 -18.48
C GLU A 2 11.60 10.44 -19.13
N LYS A 3 10.51 11.08 -18.72
CA LYS A 3 10.20 12.45 -19.13
C LYS A 3 10.79 13.40 -18.07
N PRO A 4 11.57 14.42 -18.49
CA PRO A 4 12.12 15.38 -17.55
C PRO A 4 11.00 16.24 -16.94
N ASP A 5 11.19 16.66 -15.69
CA ASP A 5 10.27 17.58 -15.03
C ASP A 5 10.43 19.03 -15.54
N LYS A 6 9.48 19.90 -15.18
CA LYS A 6 9.46 21.32 -15.60
C LYS A 6 10.60 22.17 -15.02
N LYS A 7 11.51 21.60 -14.21
CA LYS A 7 12.64 22.28 -13.56
C LYS A 7 14.00 21.68 -13.93
N GLY A 8 14.06 20.76 -14.89
CA GLY A 8 15.32 20.16 -15.34
C GLY A 8 15.91 19.16 -14.34
N GLY A 9 15.12 18.69 -13.37
CA GLY A 9 15.47 17.58 -12.50
C GLY A 9 14.96 16.25 -13.09
N THR A 10 15.76 15.19 -12.94
CA THR A 10 15.29 13.81 -13.10
C THR A 10 14.56 13.39 -11.82
N GLN A 11 13.41 14.00 -11.51
CA GLN A 11 12.56 13.47 -10.45
C GLN A 11 11.89 12.20 -10.96
N THR A 12 12.44 11.06 -10.58
CA THR A 12 11.79 9.77 -10.73
C THR A 12 10.55 9.76 -9.85
N ARG A 13 9.37 9.60 -10.47
CA ARG A 13 8.12 9.41 -9.74
C ARG A 13 8.24 8.16 -8.88
N VAL A 14 7.98 8.29 -7.58
CA VAL A 14 7.88 7.14 -6.66
C VAL A 14 6.85 6.17 -7.22
N ASN A 15 7.22 4.89 -7.28
CA ASN A 15 6.39 3.83 -7.82
C ASN A 15 6.61 2.54 -7.05
N GLY A 16 5.59 1.68 -7.01
CA GLY A 16 5.64 0.41 -6.32
C GLY A 16 4.30 0.03 -5.67
N PRO A 17 4.25 -1.15 -5.02
CA PRO A 17 3.09 -1.55 -4.25
C PRO A 17 2.90 -0.62 -3.05
N GLN A 18 1.66 -0.17 -2.86
CA GLN A 18 1.22 0.68 -1.77
C GLN A 18 0.11 -0.04 -1.00
N VAL A 19 0.20 -0.02 0.34
CA VAL A 19 -0.92 -0.41 1.21
C VAL A 19 -1.73 0.85 1.48
N GLU A 20 -3.00 0.83 1.09
CA GLU A 20 -3.85 2.02 1.16
C GLU A 20 -4.17 2.41 2.61
N LEU A 21 -4.34 3.71 2.84
CA LEU A 21 -4.85 4.29 4.07
C LEU A 21 -5.87 5.38 3.74
N GLU A 22 -7.14 5.14 4.08
CA GLU A 22 -8.26 6.08 4.00
C GLU A 22 -9.26 5.84 5.13
N HIS A 23 -10.13 6.82 5.40
CA HIS A 23 -11.18 6.69 6.41
C HIS A 23 -12.10 5.49 6.14
N SER A 24 -12.55 4.86 7.22
CA SER A 24 -13.59 3.84 7.18
C SER A 24 -15.00 4.43 7.06
N PRO A 25 -15.94 3.74 6.37
CA PRO A 25 -15.71 2.54 5.56
C PRO A 25 -14.88 2.87 4.32
N GLY A 26 -13.91 2.01 4.01
CA GLY A 26 -12.96 2.25 2.92
C GLY A 26 -12.08 1.04 2.63
N GLN A 27 -10.99 1.29 1.93
CA GLN A 27 -10.09 0.31 1.31
C GLN A 27 -8.76 0.17 2.06
N THR A 28 -8.65 0.72 3.27
CA THR A 28 -7.43 0.66 4.09
C THR A 28 -6.91 -0.77 4.22
N GLY A 29 -5.66 -1.01 3.84
CA GLY A 29 -5.07 -2.35 3.86
C GLY A 29 -5.11 -3.09 2.51
N TYR A 30 -5.93 -2.66 1.54
CA TYR A 30 -5.83 -3.14 0.17
C TYR A 30 -4.57 -2.61 -0.54
N ILE A 31 -4.17 -3.27 -1.63
CA ILE A 31 -2.90 -3.01 -2.29
C ILE A 31 -3.12 -2.28 -3.62
N TYR A 32 -2.58 -1.07 -3.73
CA TYR A 32 -2.58 -0.22 -4.91
C TYR A 32 -1.21 -0.24 -5.61
N GLY A 33 -1.18 -0.11 -6.94
CA GLY A 33 0.06 -0.02 -7.71
C GLY A 33 0.42 1.43 -8.01
N GLU A 34 1.05 2.14 -7.08
CA GLU A 34 1.39 3.56 -7.26
C GLU A 34 2.34 3.72 -8.44
N ALA A 35 1.90 4.49 -9.44
CA ALA A 35 2.61 4.72 -10.69
C ALA A 35 3.03 3.44 -11.47
N MET A 36 2.50 2.26 -11.14
CA MET A 36 2.78 0.98 -11.81
C MET A 36 1.82 0.68 -12.98
N GLY A 37 1.45 1.71 -13.75
CA GLY A 37 0.32 1.65 -14.68
C GLY A 37 -1.05 1.89 -14.03
N GLY A 38 -1.06 2.14 -12.70
CA GLY A 38 -2.23 2.52 -11.91
C GLY A 38 -3.16 1.38 -11.53
N GLY A 39 -3.98 1.62 -10.51
CA GLY A 39 -5.09 0.76 -10.12
C GLY A 39 -4.79 -0.26 -9.02
N TRP A 40 -5.85 -0.92 -8.59
CA TRP A 40 -5.84 -1.92 -7.53
C TRP A 40 -5.17 -3.21 -7.97
N ARG A 41 -4.15 -3.62 -7.21
CA ARG A 41 -3.48 -4.92 -7.34
C ARG A 41 -4.28 -6.00 -6.61
N SER A 42 -4.77 -5.69 -5.41
CA SER A 42 -5.73 -6.56 -4.74
C SER A 42 -7.08 -6.54 -5.48
N PRO A 43 -7.77 -7.69 -5.63
CA PRO A 43 -8.95 -7.80 -6.48
C PRO A 43 -10.22 -7.20 -5.85
N GLU A 44 -10.28 -7.09 -4.53
CA GLU A 44 -11.49 -6.80 -3.76
C GLU A 44 -12.10 -5.43 -4.10
N PRO A 45 -11.34 -4.31 -4.18
CA PRO A 45 -11.89 -3.00 -4.53
C PRO A 45 -12.56 -2.95 -5.92
N ARG A 46 -12.17 -3.86 -6.83
CA ARG A 46 -12.71 -3.98 -8.19
C ARG A 46 -13.64 -5.18 -8.37
N GLY A 47 -13.90 -5.94 -7.31
CA GLY A 47 -14.68 -7.16 -7.33
C GLY A 47 -16.15 -6.94 -7.69
N LYS A 48 -16.83 -8.01 -8.13
CA LYS A 48 -18.28 -7.98 -8.37
C LYS A 48 -19.07 -7.94 -7.07
N ASP A 49 -18.54 -8.58 -6.02
CA ASP A 49 -19.12 -8.52 -4.69
C ASP A 49 -18.82 -7.15 -4.08
N ARG A 50 -19.88 -6.34 -3.92
CA ARG A 50 -19.77 -4.99 -3.37
C ARG A 50 -19.44 -5.00 -1.88
N SER A 51 -19.79 -6.07 -1.16
CA SER A 51 -19.53 -6.17 0.29
C SER A 51 -18.04 -6.31 0.62
N LEU A 52 -17.22 -6.64 -0.37
CA LEU A 52 -15.77 -6.77 -0.25
C LEU A 52 -15.03 -5.54 -0.78
N ARG A 53 -15.71 -4.55 -1.37
CA ARG A 53 -15.02 -3.38 -1.95
C ARG A 53 -14.49 -2.42 -0.89
N GLU A 54 -15.13 -2.41 0.27
CA GLU A 54 -14.84 -1.54 1.40
C GLU A 54 -15.17 -2.26 2.70
N HIS A 55 -14.53 -1.86 3.79
CA HIS A 55 -14.75 -2.41 5.12
C HIS A 55 -14.50 -1.36 6.21
N SER A 56 -14.83 -1.67 7.46
CA SER A 56 -14.66 -0.78 8.61
C SER A 56 -13.56 -1.22 9.57
N ALA A 57 -12.51 -1.88 9.07
CA ALA A 57 -11.41 -2.40 9.90
C ALA A 57 -10.55 -1.28 10.53
N LEU A 58 -10.46 -0.09 9.89
CA LEU A 58 -9.80 1.07 10.45
C LEU A 58 -10.74 1.79 11.43
N MET A 59 -10.22 2.12 12.61
CA MET A 59 -10.84 3.03 13.57
C MET A 59 -10.47 4.47 13.19
N ASN A 60 -11.45 5.26 12.72
CA ASN A 60 -11.21 6.67 12.40
C ASN A 60 -10.79 7.45 13.65
N ASP A 61 -9.90 8.42 13.47
CA ASP A 61 -9.40 9.31 14.54
C ASP A 61 -8.75 8.58 15.74
N ASP A 62 -8.27 7.34 15.53
CA ASP A 62 -7.58 6.55 16.55
C ASP A 62 -6.35 5.82 15.99
N TRP A 63 -5.53 5.29 16.89
CA TRP A 63 -4.35 4.52 16.54
C TRP A 63 -4.72 3.12 16.04
N ASN A 64 -4.29 2.81 14.83
CA ASN A 64 -4.52 1.53 14.19
C ASN A 64 -3.21 0.73 14.10
N GLN A 65 -3.28 -0.58 14.34
CA GLN A 65 -2.15 -1.46 14.10
C GLN A 65 -2.17 -1.94 12.66
N VAL A 66 -1.14 -1.56 11.89
CA VAL A 66 -0.91 -2.06 10.53
C VAL A 66 0.20 -3.11 10.57
N ARG A 67 -0.04 -4.27 9.96
CA ARG A 67 0.99 -5.28 9.71
C ARG A 67 1.03 -5.62 8.23
N ILE A 68 2.24 -5.67 7.69
CA ILE A 68 2.50 -6.05 6.30
C ILE A 68 3.49 -7.21 6.33
N LEU A 69 3.23 -8.24 5.54
CA LEU A 69 4.13 -9.38 5.33
C LEU A 69 4.34 -9.56 3.83
N ALA A 70 5.53 -9.20 3.36
CA ALA A 70 5.95 -9.37 1.97
C ALA A 70 6.92 -10.56 1.87
N GLU A 71 6.48 -11.65 1.25
CA GLU A 71 7.18 -12.93 1.11
C GLU A 71 7.29 -13.29 -0.36
N GLY A 72 8.40 -12.90 -1.00
CA GLY A 72 8.56 -13.02 -2.44
C GLY A 72 7.42 -12.30 -3.18
N PRO A 73 6.66 -12.97 -4.07
CA PRO A 73 5.55 -12.34 -4.79
C PRO A 73 4.28 -12.16 -3.97
N ARG A 74 4.23 -12.64 -2.72
CA ARG A 74 3.03 -12.60 -1.89
C ARG A 74 3.08 -11.47 -0.87
N ILE A 75 2.05 -10.63 -0.85
CA ILE A 75 1.88 -9.56 0.14
C ILE A 75 0.58 -9.79 0.90
N ARG A 76 0.68 -9.85 2.23
CA ARG A 76 -0.45 -9.92 3.14
C ARG A 76 -0.50 -8.71 4.06
N THR A 77 -1.70 -8.21 4.30
CA THR A 77 -1.93 -7.02 5.13
C THR A 77 -2.95 -7.31 6.22
N TRP A 78 -2.71 -6.73 7.40
CA TRP A 78 -3.66 -6.75 8.49
C TRP A 78 -3.84 -5.35 9.07
N ILE A 79 -5.09 -5.05 9.41
CA ILE A 79 -5.49 -3.84 10.13
C ILE A 79 -6.17 -4.31 11.41
N ASN A 80 -5.63 -3.93 12.57
CA ASN A 80 -6.17 -4.33 13.88
C ASN A 80 -6.36 -5.86 14.00
N ALA A 81 -5.34 -6.63 13.55
CA ALA A 81 -5.32 -8.10 13.46
C ALA A 81 -6.31 -8.76 12.49
N GLN A 82 -7.21 -8.01 11.85
CA GLN A 82 -8.05 -8.50 10.77
C GLN A 82 -7.24 -8.60 9.47
N LEU A 83 -7.25 -9.76 8.81
CA LEU A 83 -6.64 -9.94 7.48
C LEU A 83 -7.47 -9.14 6.46
N ILE A 84 -6.82 -8.24 5.72
CA ILE A 84 -7.47 -7.40 4.71
C ILE A 84 -7.17 -7.90 3.30
N ALA A 85 -5.89 -8.04 2.95
CA ALA A 85 -5.47 -8.51 1.64
C ALA A 85 -4.53 -9.71 1.75
N ASP A 86 -4.66 -10.63 0.80
CA ASP A 86 -3.75 -11.75 0.57
C ASP A 86 -3.49 -11.89 -0.93
N LEU A 87 -2.56 -11.08 -1.43
CA LEU A 87 -2.27 -10.93 -2.85
C LEU A 87 -1.00 -11.69 -3.21
N THR A 88 -1.03 -12.45 -4.30
CA THR A 88 0.17 -12.94 -4.99
C THR A 88 0.29 -12.25 -6.34
N ASP A 89 1.38 -11.52 -6.58
CA ASP A 89 1.58 -10.67 -7.75
C ASP A 89 3.00 -10.82 -8.32
N GLU A 90 3.18 -11.87 -9.13
CA GLU A 90 4.46 -12.23 -9.77
C GLU A 90 5.00 -11.10 -10.67
N ALA A 91 4.11 -10.38 -11.36
CA ALA A 91 4.51 -9.31 -12.27
C ALA A 91 5.03 -8.08 -11.51
N ALA A 92 4.37 -7.71 -10.41
CA ALA A 92 4.87 -6.67 -9.52
C ALA A 92 6.22 -7.07 -8.92
N TYR A 93 6.35 -8.32 -8.43
CA TYR A 93 7.59 -8.81 -7.85
C TYR A 93 8.75 -8.87 -8.84
N ALA A 94 8.51 -9.32 -10.07
CA ALA A 94 9.56 -9.35 -11.10
C ALA A 94 10.12 -7.96 -11.44
N SER A 95 9.33 -6.90 -11.26
CA SER A 95 9.74 -5.52 -11.54
C SER A 95 10.17 -4.74 -10.29
N HIS A 96 9.68 -5.11 -9.11
CA HIS A 96 9.92 -4.45 -7.82
C HIS A 96 10.21 -5.49 -6.72
N PRO A 97 11.28 -6.32 -6.85
CA PRO A 97 11.59 -7.36 -5.88
C PRO A 97 12.13 -6.78 -4.55
N GLU A 98 12.69 -5.57 -4.62
CA GLU A 98 13.25 -4.81 -3.50
C GLU A 98 13.04 -3.31 -3.73
N GLY A 99 13.15 -2.53 -2.65
CA GLY A 99 12.96 -1.09 -2.71
C GLY A 99 13.04 -0.45 -1.32
N PHE A 100 12.57 0.79 -1.23
CA PHE A 100 12.46 1.51 0.04
C PHE A 100 11.02 1.49 0.57
N LEU A 101 10.87 1.75 1.87
CA LEU A 101 9.56 2.03 2.48
C LEU A 101 9.29 3.54 2.46
N GLY A 102 8.12 3.91 1.97
CA GLY A 102 7.64 5.30 1.96
C GLY A 102 6.35 5.45 2.76
N LEU A 103 6.21 6.58 3.44
CA LEU A 103 4.97 7.00 4.08
C LEU A 103 4.38 8.11 3.22
N GLN A 104 3.24 7.83 2.59
CA GLN A 104 2.62 8.78 1.66
C GLN A 104 1.68 9.73 2.41
N ILE A 105 1.77 11.01 2.07
CA ILE A 105 0.74 12.02 2.35
C ILE A 105 0.18 12.42 0.99
N HIS A 106 -1.12 12.21 0.76
CA HIS A 106 -1.72 12.60 -0.51
C HIS A 106 -1.78 14.13 -0.60
N SER A 107 -1.69 14.68 -1.82
CA SER A 107 -1.87 16.12 -1.99
C SER A 107 -3.36 16.46 -1.88
N HIS A 108 -3.75 17.18 -0.83
CA HIS A 108 -5.11 17.67 -0.68
C HIS A 108 -5.21 19.14 -1.14
N LYS A 109 -6.37 19.53 -1.68
CA LYS A 109 -6.65 20.94 -2.05
C LYS A 109 -7.09 21.80 -0.86
N VAL A 110 -7.36 21.14 0.27
CA VAL A 110 -7.84 21.74 1.50
C VAL A 110 -6.80 21.43 2.56
N ASP A 111 -6.39 22.45 3.31
CA ASP A 111 -5.46 22.31 4.42
C ASP A 111 -6.19 21.67 5.62
N GLY A 112 -5.48 20.86 6.41
CA GLY A 112 -5.97 20.34 7.70
C GLY A 112 -6.10 18.82 7.83
N ASP A 113 -5.85 18.06 6.76
CA ASP A 113 -5.73 16.60 6.87
C ASP A 113 -4.36 16.25 7.45
N GLU A 114 -4.37 15.58 8.60
CA GLU A 114 -3.18 15.10 9.29
C GLU A 114 -3.14 13.57 9.24
N VAL A 115 -1.93 13.02 9.08
CA VAL A 115 -1.68 11.59 9.21
C VAL A 115 -0.47 11.39 10.09
N GLU A 116 -0.60 10.50 11.06
CA GLU A 116 0.44 10.24 12.05
C GLU A 116 0.90 8.77 11.98
N TRP A 117 2.20 8.56 12.10
CA TRP A 117 2.78 7.23 12.21
C TRP A 117 3.66 7.12 13.45
N ARG A 118 3.56 6.00 14.16
CA ARG A 118 4.42 5.68 15.30
C ARG A 118 4.76 4.20 15.35
N ASN A 119 5.81 3.85 16.10
CA ASN A 119 6.22 2.46 16.34
C ASN A 119 6.50 1.66 15.06
N ILE A 120 7.04 2.31 14.02
CA ILE A 120 7.42 1.67 12.76
C ILE A 120 8.61 0.74 13.02
N ARG A 121 8.46 -0.53 12.69
CA ARG A 121 9.47 -1.57 12.85
C ARG A 121 9.51 -2.45 11.61
N ILE A 122 10.69 -2.89 11.24
CA ILE A 122 10.91 -3.84 10.15
C ILE A 122 11.64 -5.06 10.69
N ARG A 123 11.28 -6.23 10.17
CA ARG A 123 12.01 -7.47 10.41
C ARG A 123 12.17 -8.18 9.09
N GLU A 124 13.42 -8.36 8.67
CA GLU A 124 13.74 -9.18 7.51
C GLU A 124 13.27 -10.61 7.73
N LEU A 125 12.74 -11.21 6.66
CA LEU A 125 12.33 -12.59 6.67
C LEU A 125 13.55 -13.43 6.33
N ASN A 126 13.91 -14.35 7.22
CA ASN A 126 15.05 -15.21 7.00
C ASN A 126 14.68 -16.24 5.91
N THR A 127 14.99 -15.93 4.66
CA THR A 127 14.70 -16.74 3.46
C THR A 127 15.75 -17.84 3.22
N ALA A 128 16.44 -18.30 4.26
CA ALA A 128 17.25 -19.52 4.16
C ALA A 128 16.32 -20.69 3.78
N ALA A 129 16.41 -21.08 2.51
CA ALA A 129 15.55 -22.05 1.85
C ALA A 129 15.45 -23.37 2.65
N LYS A 130 14.23 -23.89 2.73
CA LYS A 130 13.98 -25.33 2.90
C LYS A 130 13.84 -25.97 1.52
#